data_AF-A0A954LRW2-F1
#
_entry.id   AF-A0A954LRW2-F1
#
_cell.length_a   1.000
_cell.length_b   1.000
_cell.length_c   1.000
_cell.angle_alpha   90.00
_cell.angle_beta   90.00
_cell.angle_gamma   90.00
#
_symmetry.space_group_name_H-M   'P 1'
#
loop_
_entity.id
_entity.type
_entity.pdbx_description
1 polymer ?
#
loop_
_entity_poly.entity_id
_entity_poly.type
_entity_poly.pdbx_seq_one_letter_code
_entity_poly.pdbx_strand_id
1 'polypeptide(L)'
;MLRLTKRLLLASAVLVGTSWQTVSLRAADDVHAARTKAIQDGINYLKSSQADDGSWTTTKTVGITGLVTTALLESGVPASDPSVQKALKHLKSFVQEDGGIYVPKSTHRNYETAISLMAFASADKKEYKSIIANATKFLKG
;
A
#
# COMPACT_ATOMS: atom_id res chain seq x y z
N MET A 1 2.79 75.87 -25.37
CA MET A 1 4.16 75.94 -24.79
C MET A 1 4.11 75.19 -23.45
N LEU A 2 4.99 74.20 -23.23
CA LEU A 2 5.24 73.44 -21.98
C LEU A 2 4.06 72.59 -21.41
N ARG A 3 4.01 71.26 -21.57
CA ARG A 3 4.78 70.13 -20.94
C ARG A 3 4.39 69.80 -19.49
N LEU A 4 4.21 68.48 -19.26
CA LEU A 4 4.34 67.73 -17.99
C LEU A 4 3.21 67.95 -16.97
N THR A 5 2.64 67.00 -16.22
CA THR A 5 2.99 65.61 -15.86
C THR A 5 1.80 65.04 -15.07
N LYS A 6 0.96 64.14 -15.62
CA LYS A 6 0.06 63.27 -14.83
C LYS A 6 -0.23 61.97 -15.58
N ARG A 7 0.83 61.25 -15.96
CA ARG A 7 0.74 59.89 -16.50
C ARG A 7 1.84 59.03 -15.92
N LEU A 8 1.84 58.84 -14.61
CA LEU A 8 2.69 57.86 -13.94
C LEU A 8 2.18 57.79 -12.52
N LEU A 9 1.52 56.69 -12.19
CA LEU A 9 1.34 56.11 -10.84
C LEU A 9 0.14 55.17 -10.92
N LEU A 10 0.29 54.03 -11.59
CA LEU A 10 -0.58 52.86 -11.44
C LEU A 10 0.02 51.67 -12.22
N ALA A 11 1.26 51.29 -11.89
CA ALA A 11 1.84 50.04 -12.40
C ALA A 11 3.00 49.56 -11.50
N SER A 12 2.80 49.51 -10.19
CA SER A 12 3.85 49.03 -9.27
C SER A 12 3.27 48.29 -8.06
N ALA A 13 2.34 47.36 -8.28
CA ALA A 13 1.80 46.57 -7.15
C ALA A 13 1.36 45.14 -7.53
N VAL A 14 2.01 44.48 -8.48
CA VAL A 14 1.68 43.06 -8.80
C VAL A 14 2.89 42.11 -8.79
N LEU A 15 4.14 42.59 -8.75
CA LEU A 15 5.29 41.71 -8.97
C LEU A 15 5.96 41.11 -7.72
N VAL A 16 5.44 41.33 -6.51
CA VAL A 16 6.05 40.78 -5.27
C VAL A 16 5.28 39.57 -4.72
N GLY A 17 4.14 39.20 -5.30
CA GLY A 17 3.29 38.08 -4.82
C GLY A 17 3.54 36.71 -5.46
N THR A 18 4.28 36.62 -6.56
CA THR A 18 4.36 35.39 -7.38
C THR A 18 5.50 34.44 -6.99
N SER A 19 6.47 34.90 -6.19
CA SER A 19 7.66 34.11 -5.84
C SER A 19 7.40 33.10 -4.72
N TRP A 20 6.45 33.35 -3.82
CA TRP A 20 6.16 32.44 -2.70
C TRP A 20 5.27 31.25 -3.11
N GLN A 21 4.37 31.46 -4.07
CA GLN A 21 3.48 30.40 -4.56
C GLN A 21 4.22 29.36 -5.43
N THR A 22 5.24 29.77 -6.17
CA THR A 22 5.99 28.88 -7.07
C THR A 22 6.97 27.95 -6.32
N VAL A 23 7.56 28.40 -5.22
CA VAL A 23 8.44 27.55 -4.37
C VAL A 23 7.64 26.46 -3.67
N SER A 24 6.44 26.77 -3.16
CA SER A 24 5.59 25.80 -2.46
C SER A 24 5.09 24.67 -3.38
N LEU A 25 4.81 24.96 -4.65
CA LEU A 25 4.35 23.94 -5.61
C LEU A 25 5.49 23.00 -6.03
N ARG A 26 6.67 23.53 -6.35
CA ARG A 26 7.84 22.70 -6.71
C ARG A 26 8.28 21.77 -5.58
N ALA A 27 8.35 22.28 -4.34
CA ALA A 27 8.69 21.45 -3.19
C ALA A 27 7.67 20.33 -2.95
N ALA A 28 6.37 20.59 -3.20
CA ALA A 28 5.34 19.56 -3.12
C ALA A 28 5.51 18.52 -4.24
N ASP A 29 5.74 18.94 -5.49
CA ASP A 29 5.98 18.06 -6.63
C ASP A 29 7.20 17.15 -6.41
N ASP A 30 8.30 17.69 -5.88
CA ASP A 30 9.51 16.93 -5.58
C ASP A 30 9.26 15.86 -4.49
N VAL A 31 8.50 16.21 -3.45
CA VAL A 31 8.10 15.24 -2.40
C VAL A 31 7.19 14.16 -2.96
N HIS A 32 6.24 14.51 -3.83
CA HIS A 32 5.36 13.55 -4.50
C HIS A 32 6.15 12.59 -5.41
N ALA A 33 7.09 13.10 -6.19
CA ALA A 33 7.95 12.30 -7.05
C ALA A 33 8.84 11.36 -6.24
N ALA A 34 9.50 11.86 -5.19
CA ALA A 34 10.34 11.06 -4.29
C ALA A 34 9.54 9.95 -3.60
N ARG A 35 8.33 10.26 -3.12
CA ARG A 35 7.43 9.26 -2.52
C ARG A 35 7.04 8.17 -3.52
N THR A 36 6.65 8.56 -4.72
CA THR A 36 6.26 7.61 -5.78
C THR A 36 7.41 6.68 -6.13
N LYS A 37 8.62 7.24 -6.26
CA LYS A 37 9.83 6.45 -6.48
C LYS A 37 10.10 5.46 -5.34
N ALA A 38 10.04 5.92 -4.09
CA ALA A 38 10.27 5.05 -2.93
C ALA A 38 9.28 3.87 -2.86
N ILE A 39 7.99 4.13 -3.16
CA ILE A 39 6.97 3.07 -3.24
C ILE A 39 7.31 2.08 -4.36
N GLN A 40 7.67 2.57 -5.55
CA GLN A 40 8.00 1.71 -6.68
C GLN A 40 9.25 0.84 -6.41
N ASP A 41 10.28 1.42 -5.80
CA ASP A 41 11.48 0.69 -5.42
C ASP A 41 11.15 -0.40 -4.37
N GLY A 42 10.28 -0.10 -3.41
CA GLY A 42 9.77 -1.07 -2.43
C GLY A 42 8.97 -2.21 -3.08
N ILE A 43 8.05 -1.91 -4.00
CA ILE A 43 7.31 -2.92 -4.77
C ILE A 43 8.28 -3.84 -5.51
N ASN A 44 9.27 -3.28 -6.20
CA ASN A 44 10.23 -4.04 -6.98
C ASN A 44 11.05 -4.98 -6.08
N TYR A 45 11.53 -4.48 -4.94
CA TYR A 45 12.28 -5.28 -3.97
C TYR A 45 11.45 -6.43 -3.40
N LEU A 46 10.21 -6.16 -2.99
CA LEU A 46 9.32 -7.19 -2.44
C LEU A 46 9.04 -8.28 -3.48
N LYS A 47 8.74 -7.91 -4.73
CA LYS A 47 8.54 -8.88 -5.81
C LYS A 47 9.80 -9.71 -6.09
N SER A 48 10.98 -9.09 -6.12
CA SER A 48 12.24 -9.80 -6.42
C SER A 48 12.74 -10.70 -5.28
N SER A 49 12.24 -10.50 -4.06
CA SER A 49 12.66 -11.26 -2.86
C SER A 49 11.68 -12.36 -2.45
N GLN A 50 10.58 -12.54 -3.18
CA GLN A 50 9.60 -13.59 -2.91
C GLN A 50 10.22 -14.97 -3.14
N ALA A 51 9.96 -15.91 -2.23
CA ALA A 51 10.35 -17.30 -2.41
C ALA A 51 9.46 -18.01 -3.46
N ASP A 52 9.95 -19.13 -4.00
CA ASP A 52 9.23 -19.89 -5.04
C ASP A 52 7.84 -20.37 -4.60
N ASP A 53 7.66 -20.61 -3.31
CA ASP A 53 6.40 -21.04 -2.69
C ASP A 53 5.42 -19.88 -2.43
N GLY A 54 5.80 -18.65 -2.78
CA GLY A 54 4.99 -17.44 -2.60
C GLY A 54 5.17 -16.72 -1.27
N SER A 55 5.98 -17.26 -0.34
CA SER A 55 6.22 -16.67 0.97
C SER A 55 7.30 -15.58 0.96
N TRP A 56 7.36 -14.82 2.06
CA TRP A 56 8.52 -13.99 2.41
C TRP A 56 9.11 -14.43 3.73
N THR A 57 10.45 -14.42 3.80
CA THR A 57 11.28 -14.68 5.00
C THR A 57 11.18 -16.10 5.58
N THR A 58 9.99 -16.61 5.86
CA THR A 58 9.81 -17.94 6.45
C THR A 58 8.41 -18.50 6.19
N THR A 59 8.32 -19.83 6.08
CA THR A 59 7.06 -20.58 6.02
C THR A 59 6.56 -21.02 7.40
N LYS A 60 7.34 -20.77 8.46
CA LYS A 60 6.98 -21.14 9.84
C LYS A 60 5.91 -20.24 10.45
N THR A 61 5.63 -19.10 9.82
CA THR A 61 4.55 -18.16 10.17
C THR A 61 3.99 -17.56 8.89
N VAL A 62 2.69 -17.34 8.80
CA VAL A 62 2.09 -16.69 7.61
C VAL A 62 1.92 -15.17 7.73
N GLY A 63 2.12 -14.62 8.93
CA GLY A 63 1.91 -13.19 9.20
C GLY A 63 2.77 -12.27 8.32
N ILE A 64 4.04 -12.62 8.07
CA ILE A 64 4.93 -11.82 7.21
C ILE A 64 4.41 -11.80 5.77
N THR A 65 4.08 -12.97 5.22
CA THR A 65 3.52 -13.09 3.87
C THR A 65 2.20 -12.33 3.75
N GLY A 66 1.31 -12.41 4.74
CA GLY A 66 0.06 -11.65 4.76
C GLY A 66 0.28 -10.13 4.78
N LEU A 67 1.25 -9.65 5.56
CA LEU A 67 1.58 -8.24 5.64
C LEU A 67 2.14 -7.72 4.31
N VAL A 68 3.11 -8.42 3.72
CA VAL A 68 3.71 -8.05 2.44
C VAL A 68 2.66 -8.06 1.32
N THR A 69 1.79 -9.08 1.30
CA THR A 69 0.70 -9.17 0.31
C THR A 69 -0.24 -7.97 0.42
N THR A 70 -0.63 -7.60 1.64
CA THR A 70 -1.48 -6.41 1.89
C THR A 70 -0.79 -5.14 1.41
N ALA A 71 0.49 -4.96 1.74
CA ALA A 71 1.25 -3.78 1.34
C ALA A 71 1.37 -3.64 -0.18
N LEU A 72 1.58 -4.74 -0.91
CA LEU A 72 1.61 -4.74 -2.38
C LEU A 72 0.27 -4.30 -2.97
N LEU A 73 -0.83 -4.90 -2.49
CA LEU A 73 -2.19 -4.59 -2.94
C LEU A 73 -2.56 -3.13 -2.67
N GLU A 74 -2.30 -2.64 -1.45
CA GLU A 74 -2.59 -1.25 -1.07
C GLU A 74 -1.67 -0.23 -1.78
N SER A 75 -0.51 -0.68 -2.26
CA SER A 75 0.38 0.13 -3.11
C SER A 75 -0.02 0.12 -4.59
N GLY A 76 -1.16 -0.49 -4.94
CA GLY A 76 -1.71 -0.48 -6.30
C GLY A 76 -1.24 -1.63 -7.19
N VAL A 77 -0.55 -2.63 -6.66
CA VAL A 77 -0.26 -3.86 -7.42
C VAL A 77 -1.57 -4.63 -7.59
N PRO A 78 -1.99 -4.96 -8.82
CA PRO A 78 -3.27 -5.62 -9.04
C PRO A 78 -3.27 -7.03 -8.45
N ALA A 79 -4.43 -7.51 -7.98
CA ALA A 79 -4.57 -8.86 -7.46
C ALA A 79 -4.20 -9.94 -8.49
N SER A 80 -4.28 -9.64 -9.79
CA SER A 80 -3.87 -10.53 -10.89
C SER A 80 -2.35 -10.62 -11.08
N ASP A 81 -1.55 -9.83 -10.38
CA ASP A 81 -0.09 -9.89 -10.45
C ASP A 81 0.42 -11.27 -9.99
N PRO A 82 1.37 -11.90 -10.70
CA PRO A 82 1.86 -13.24 -10.35
C PRO A 82 2.39 -13.36 -8.92
N SER A 83 3.08 -12.34 -8.40
CA SER A 83 3.60 -12.38 -7.03
C SER A 83 2.46 -12.36 -6.01
N VAL A 84 1.42 -11.58 -6.25
CA VAL A 84 0.23 -11.51 -5.39
C VAL A 84 -0.55 -12.83 -5.44
N GLN A 85 -0.78 -13.39 -6.63
CA GLN A 85 -1.46 -14.67 -6.80
C GLN A 85 -0.74 -15.82 -6.09
N LYS A 86 0.60 -15.90 -6.20
CA LYS A 86 1.40 -16.88 -5.46
C LYS A 86 1.26 -16.72 -3.95
N ALA A 87 1.31 -15.50 -3.45
CA ALA A 87 1.18 -15.23 -2.02
C ALA A 87 -0.23 -15.57 -1.49
N LEU A 88 -1.29 -15.21 -2.21
CA LEU A 88 -2.67 -15.56 -1.84
C LEU A 88 -2.88 -17.07 -1.86
N LYS A 89 -2.31 -17.79 -2.84
CA LYS A 89 -2.30 -19.25 -2.87
C LYS A 89 -1.57 -19.85 -1.65
N HIS A 90 -0.42 -19.29 -1.30
CA HIS A 90 0.34 -19.69 -0.11
C HIS A 90 -0.48 -19.49 1.16
N LEU A 91 -1.03 -18.30 1.39
CA LEU A 91 -1.87 -18.01 2.57
C LEU A 91 -3.10 -18.94 2.63
N LYS A 92 -3.72 -19.22 1.48
CA LYS A 92 -4.89 -20.09 1.39
C LYS A 92 -4.59 -21.53 1.84
N SER A 93 -3.35 -22.03 1.67
CA SER A 93 -2.98 -23.36 2.17
C SER A 93 -2.86 -23.45 3.69
N PHE A 94 -2.94 -22.33 4.41
CA PHE A 94 -2.92 -22.28 5.88
C PHE A 94 -4.29 -21.98 6.49
N VAL A 95 -5.37 -21.98 5.69
CA VAL A 95 -6.74 -21.97 6.21
C VAL A 95 -6.99 -23.28 6.96
N GLN A 96 -7.42 -23.17 8.21
CA GLN A 96 -7.70 -24.29 9.10
C GLN A 96 -9.20 -24.60 9.15
N GLU A 97 -9.55 -25.79 9.65
CA GLU A 97 -10.95 -26.23 9.78
C GLU A 97 -11.78 -25.34 10.72
N ASP A 98 -11.14 -24.72 11.72
CA ASP A 98 -11.78 -23.77 12.63
C ASP A 98 -12.01 -22.38 12.02
N GLY A 99 -11.58 -22.16 10.77
CA GLY A 99 -11.70 -20.91 10.03
C GLY A 99 -10.53 -19.94 10.22
N GLY A 100 -9.59 -20.23 11.13
CA GLY A 100 -8.37 -19.44 11.28
C GLY A 100 -7.40 -19.62 10.10
N ILE A 101 -6.44 -18.71 9.98
CA ILE A 101 -5.40 -18.75 8.95
C ILE A 101 -4.05 -18.66 9.65
N TYR A 102 -3.44 -19.81 9.89
CA TYR A 102 -2.22 -19.91 10.70
C TYR A 102 -1.47 -21.22 10.43
N VAL A 103 -0.18 -21.24 10.77
CA VAL A 103 0.60 -22.49 10.72
C VAL A 103 0.16 -23.44 11.84
N PRO A 104 -0.07 -24.75 11.57
CA PRO A 104 -0.48 -25.69 12.61
C PRO A 104 0.43 -25.63 13.84
N LYS A 105 -0.18 -25.61 15.04
CA LYS A 105 0.49 -25.46 16.34
C LYS A 105 1.12 -24.09 16.61
N SER A 106 0.85 -23.07 15.80
CA SER A 106 1.27 -21.70 16.09
C SER A 106 0.69 -21.20 17.43
N THR A 107 1.50 -20.46 18.18
CA THR A 107 1.09 -19.70 19.37
C THR A 107 0.53 -18.31 19.02
N HIS A 108 0.54 -17.92 17.74
CA HIS A 108 0.16 -16.59 17.25
C HIS A 108 -1.05 -16.62 16.30
N ARG A 109 -1.96 -17.58 16.48
CA ARG A 109 -3.09 -17.84 15.57
C ARG A 109 -3.96 -16.61 15.28
N ASN A 110 -4.27 -15.81 16.29
CA ASN A 110 -5.09 -14.60 16.12
C ASN A 110 -4.35 -13.54 15.28
N TYR A 111 -3.05 -13.34 15.56
CA TYR A 111 -2.22 -12.41 14.81
C TYR A 111 -2.10 -12.82 13.34
N GLU A 112 -1.76 -14.08 13.09
CA GLU A 112 -1.64 -14.61 11.73
C GLU A 112 -2.96 -14.56 10.96
N THR A 113 -4.07 -14.89 11.63
CA THR A 113 -5.40 -14.84 11.03
C THR A 113 -5.81 -13.42 10.68
N ALA A 114 -5.60 -12.45 11.58
CA ALA A 114 -5.96 -11.05 11.35
C ALA A 114 -5.20 -10.45 10.16
N ILE A 115 -3.88 -10.66 10.09
CA ILE A 115 -3.06 -10.14 9.00
C ILE A 115 -3.38 -10.83 7.67
N SER A 116 -3.60 -12.14 7.68
CA SER A 116 -4.00 -12.87 6.46
C SER A 116 -5.38 -12.46 5.96
N LEU A 117 -6.31 -12.16 6.88
CA LEU A 117 -7.64 -11.62 6.54
C LEU A 117 -7.53 -10.28 5.82
N MET A 118 -6.62 -9.38 6.24
CA MET A 118 -6.37 -8.11 5.56
C MET A 118 -5.93 -8.36 4.11
N ALA A 119 -5.02 -9.30 3.88
CA ALA A 119 -4.54 -9.63 2.54
C ALA A 119 -5.69 -10.09 1.61
N PHE A 120 -6.53 -11.03 2.07
CA PHE A 120 -7.68 -11.49 1.30
C PHE A 120 -8.71 -10.39 1.06
N ALA A 121 -8.96 -9.54 2.07
CA ALA A 121 -9.90 -8.43 1.96
C ALA A 121 -9.43 -7.32 1.00
N SER A 122 -8.11 -7.08 0.93
CA SER A 122 -7.51 -6.15 -0.02
C SER A 122 -7.41 -6.73 -1.44
N ALA A 123 -7.38 -8.05 -1.59
CA ALA A 123 -7.30 -8.72 -2.89
C ALA A 123 -8.65 -8.72 -3.61
N ASP A 124 -9.66 -9.38 -3.04
CA ASP A 124 -11.03 -9.40 -3.55
C ASP A 124 -12.01 -9.91 -2.48
N LYS A 125 -12.82 -9.01 -1.92
CA LYS A 125 -13.80 -9.35 -0.87
C LYS A 125 -14.91 -10.28 -1.36
N LYS A 126 -15.24 -10.28 -2.65
CA LYS A 126 -16.28 -11.14 -3.23
C LYS A 126 -15.71 -12.54 -3.46
N GLU A 127 -14.53 -12.64 -4.07
CA GLU A 127 -13.86 -13.93 -4.30
C GLU A 127 -13.57 -14.65 -2.98
N TYR A 128 -13.02 -13.95 -1.99
CA TYR A 128 -12.60 -14.54 -0.71
C TYR A 128 -13.64 -14.43 0.40
N LYS A 129 -14.91 -14.18 0.06
CA LYS A 129 -16.00 -13.93 1.03
C LYS A 129 -16.08 -15.00 2.13
N SER A 130 -15.98 -16.28 1.77
CA SER A 130 -16.09 -17.39 2.72
C SER A 130 -14.89 -17.44 3.68
N ILE A 131 -13.67 -17.30 3.15
CA ILE A 131 -12.44 -17.24 3.95
C ILE A 131 -12.50 -16.07 4.93
N ILE A 132 -12.88 -14.87 4.45
CA ILE A 132 -12.99 -13.67 5.27
C ILE A 132 -14.04 -13.85 6.38
N ALA A 133 -15.21 -14.42 6.05
CA ALA A 133 -16.27 -14.65 7.03
C ALA A 133 -15.86 -15.65 8.11
N ASN A 134 -15.22 -16.75 7.72
CA ASN A 134 -14.77 -17.79 8.65
C ASN A 134 -13.64 -17.28 9.55
N ALA A 135 -12.65 -16.58 8.99
CA ALA A 135 -11.59 -15.94 9.76
C ALA A 135 -12.14 -14.87 10.71
N THR A 136 -13.13 -14.10 10.29
CA THR A 136 -13.83 -13.14 11.17
C THR A 136 -14.53 -13.85 12.33
N LYS A 137 -15.16 -14.99 12.08
CA LYS A 137 -15.79 -15.80 13.14
C LYS A 137 -14.74 -16.31 14.12
N PHE A 138 -13.67 -16.92 13.62
CA PHE A 138 -12.55 -17.38 14.43
C PHE A 138 -12.01 -16.30 15.36
N LEU A 139 -11.82 -15.07 14.86
CA LEU A 139 -11.28 -13.95 15.64
C LEU A 139 -12.23 -13.44 16.74
N LYS A 140 -13.54 -13.72 16.64
CA LYS A 140 -14.55 -13.27 17.62
C LYS A 140 -14.78 -14.25 18.77
N GLY A 141 -14.33 -15.50 18.65
CA GLY A 141 -14.63 -16.59 19.58
C GLY A 141 -15.94 -17.27 19.23
#